data_AF-Q0Q7D9-F1
#
_entry.id   AF-Q0Q7D9-F1
#
_cell.length_a   1.000
_cell.length_b   1.000
_cell.length_c   1.000
_cell.angle_alpha   90.00
_cell.angle_beta   90.00
_cell.angle_gamma   90.00
#
_symmetry.space_group_name_H-M   'P 1'
#
loop_
_entity.id
_entity.type
_entity.pdbx_description
1 polymer ?
#
loop_
_entity_poly.entity_id
_entity_poly.type
_entity_poly.pdbx_seq_one_letter_code
_entity_poly.pdbx_strand_id
1 'polypeptide(L)' 'LIANVIMLTWIGGQPVEHPFIQIGQAASALYFLLFTTLLPSAGWIENKLLGL' A
#
# COMPACT_ATOMS: atom_id res chain seq x y z
N LEU A 1 4.99 3.72 -0.34
CA LEU A 1 4.42 3.94 1.02
C LEU A 1 3.82 5.33 1.20
N ILE A 2 4.61 6.41 1.12
CA ILE A 2 4.16 7.80 1.40
C ILE A 2 2.93 8.20 0.57
N ALA A 3 2.96 7.95 -0.75
CA ALA A 3 1.83 8.24 -1.62
C ALA A 3 0.55 7.48 -1.21
N ASN A 4 0.66 6.23 -0.74
CA ASN A 4 -0.50 5.45 -0.31
C ASN A 4 -1.08 5.99 1.01
N VAL A 5 -0.22 6.45 1.93
CA VAL A 5 -0.66 7.12 3.16
C VAL A 5 -1.39 8.42 2.84
N ILE A 6 -0.87 9.24 1.92
CA ILE A 6 -1.54 10.46 1.46
C ILE A 6 -2.90 10.13 0.84
N MET A 7 -2.99 9.08 0.01
CA MET A 7 -4.25 8.63 -0.59
C MET A 7 -5.27 8.17 0.46
N LEU A 8 -4.84 7.42 1.47
CA LEU A 8 -5.71 6.99 2.58
C LEU A 8 -6.21 8.15 3.42
N THR A 9 -5.37 9.16 3.67
CA THR A 9 -5.81 10.39 4.36
C THR A 9 -6.81 11.17 3.52
N TRP A 10 -6.55 11.29 2.21
CA TRP A 10 -7.46 11.99 1.31
C TRP A 10 -8.81 11.29 1.19
N ILE A 11 -8.83 9.96 1.06
CA ILE A 11 -10.08 9.19 0.92
C ILE A 11 -10.91 9.18 2.21
N GLY A 12 -10.28 9.28 3.38
CA GLY A 12 -10.98 9.41 4.66
C GLY A 12 -11.81 10.70 4.79
N GLY A 13 -11.53 11.72 3.97
CA GLY A 13 -12.30 12.95 3.89
C GLY A 13 -13.36 13.00 2.78
N GLN A 14 -13.48 11.95 1.95
CA GLN A 14 -14.46 11.88 0.87
C GLN A 14 -15.76 11.22 1.34
N PRO A 15 -16.91 11.50 0.69
CA PRO A 15 -18.16 10.81 0.98
C PRO A 15 -18.07 9.31 0.62
N VAL A 16 -18.86 8.48 1.32
CA VAL A 16 -18.90 7.02 1.13
C VAL A 16 -19.78 6.67 -0.07
N GLU A 17 -19.34 7.09 -1.25
CA GLU A 17 -20.04 6.88 -2.52
C GLU A 17 -19.10 6.30 -3.58
N HIS A 18 -19.67 5.83 -4.69
CA HIS A 18 -18.87 5.47 -5.85
C HIS A 18 -18.27 6.75 -6.47
N PRO A 19 -16.96 6.82 -6.80
CA PRO A 19 -15.98 5.73 -6.86
C PRO A 19 -15.10 5.56 -5.60
N PHE A 20 -15.28 6.40 -4.58
CA PHE A 20 -14.39 6.51 -3.43
C PHE A 20 -14.28 5.24 -2.59
N ILE A 21 -15.36 4.45 -2.51
CA ILE A 21 -15.35 3.15 -1.84
C ILE A 21 -14.30 2.21 -2.44
N GLN A 22 -14.24 2.11 -3.78
CA GLN A 22 -13.31 1.22 -4.47
C GLN A 22 -11.87 1.70 -4.31
N ILE A 23 -11.66 3.02 -4.36
CA ILE A 23 -10.34 3.63 -4.15
C ILE A 23 -9.86 3.35 -2.72
N GLY A 24 -10.73 3.51 -1.72
CA GLY A 24 -10.42 3.24 -0.31
C GLY A 24 -10.08 1.76 -0.06
N GLN A 25 -10.83 0.84 -0.67
CA GLN A 25 -10.55 -0.60 -0.61
C GLN A 25 -9.19 -0.93 -1.25
N ALA A 26 -8.91 -0.42 -2.44
CA ALA A 26 -7.65 -0.67 -3.14
C ALA A 26 -6.45 -0.09 -2.37
N ALA A 27 -6.55 1.15 -1.87
CA ALA A 27 -5.51 1.79 -1.07
C ALA A 27 -5.24 1.04 0.24
N SER A 28 -6.29 0.55 0.90
CA SER A 28 -6.18 -0.24 2.14
C SER A 28 -5.53 -1.60 1.89
N ALA A 29 -5.96 -2.32 0.85
CA ALA A 29 -5.34 -3.58 0.45
C ALA A 29 -3.85 -3.39 0.13
N LEU A 30 -3.51 -2.35 -0.63
CA LEU A 30 -2.12 -2.00 -0.93
C LEU A 30 -1.31 -1.67 0.33
N TYR A 31 -1.91 -1.00 1.32
CA TYR A 31 -1.22 -0.65 2.56
C TYR A 31 -0.78 -1.90 3.32
N PHE A 32 -1.68 -2.86 3.52
CA PHE A 32 -1.34 -4.11 4.20
C PHE A 32 -0.38 -4.98 3.36
N LEU A 33 -0.59 -5.08 2.04
CA LEU A 33 0.32 -5.83 1.17
C LEU A 33 1.75 -5.27 1.20
N LEU A 34 1.91 -3.95 1.30
CA LEU A 34 3.23 -3.33 1.42
C LEU A 34 4.02 -3.86 2.61
N PHE A 35 3.41 -3.93 3.80
CA PHE A 35 4.11 -4.36 5.02
C PHE A 35 4.20 -5.87 5.16
N THR A 36 3.13 -6.60 4.83
CA THR A 36 3.07 -8.05 5.06
C THR A 36 3.85 -8.83 4.01
N THR A 37 3.88 -8.37 2.75
CA THR A 37 4.40 -9.17 1.63
C THR A 37 5.49 -8.44 0.85
N LEU A 38 5.22 -7.23 0.37
CA LEU A 38 6.11 -6.56 -0.59
C LEU A 38 7.43 -6.14 0.05
N LEU A 39 7.43 -5.51 1.23
CA LEU A 39 8.66 -5.11 1.92
C LEU A 39 9.55 -6.31 2.31
N PRO A 40 9.02 -7.40 2.93
CA PRO A 40 9.80 -8.61 3.16
C PRO A 40 10.34 -9.23 1.87
N SER A 41 9.54 -9.27 0.81
CA SER A 41 9.98 -9.84 -0.47
C SER A 41 11.07 -9.00 -1.12
N ALA A 42 11.00 -7.67 -1.05
CA ALA A 42 12.02 -6.77 -1.55
C ALA A 42 13.35 -6.98 -0.81
N GLY A 43 13.32 -7.04 0.53
CA GLY A 43 14.53 -7.31 1.31
C GLY A 43 15.15 -8.68 1.02
N TRP A 44 14.33 -9.71 0.79
CA TRP A 44 14.83 -11.02 0.37
C TRP A 44 15.50 -10.97 -1.01
N ILE A 45 14.90 -10.26 -1.97
CA ILE A 45 15.48 -10.07 -3.30
C ILE A 45 16.80 -9.29 -3.22
N GLU A 46 16.83 -8.19 -2.46
CA GLU A 46 18.04 -7.37 -2.26
C GLU A 46 19.18 -8.19 -1.67
N ASN A 47 18.93 -9.01 -0.65
CA ASN A 47 19.94 -9.91 -0.08
C ASN A 47 20.51 -10.87 -1.13
N LYS A 48 19.63 -11.50 -1.93
CA LYS A 48 20.08 -12.40 -3.01
C LYS A 48 20.90 -11.70 -4.08
N LEU A 49 20.54 -10.47 -4.45
CA LEU A 49 21.29 -9.68 -5.43
C LEU A 49 22.65 -9.23 -4.89
N LEU A 50 22.74 -8.93 -3.59
CA LEU A 50 23.98 -8.53 -2.93
C LEU A 50 24.86 -9.71 -2.51
N GLY A 51 24.38 -10.95 -2.64
CA GLY A 51 25.10 -12.16 -2.25
C GLY A 51 25.19 -12.37 -0.74
N LEU A 52 24.21 -11.83 0.01
CA LEU A 52 24.04 -11.99 1.45
C LEU A 52 23.14 -13.19 1.80
#